data_AF-A0A2A8WYA0-F1
#
_entry.id   AF-A0A2A8WYA0-F1
#
_cell.length_a   1.000
_cell.length_b   1.000
_cell.length_c   1.000
_cell.angle_alpha   90.00
_cell.angle_beta   90.00
_cell.angle_gamma   90.00
#
_symmetry.space_group_name_H-M   'P 1'
#
loop_
_entity.id
_entity.type
_entity.pdbx_description
1 polymer ?
#
loop_
_entity_poly.entity_id
_entity_poly.type
_entity_poly.pdbx_seq_one_letter_code
_entity_poly.pdbx_strand_id
1 'polypeptide(L)'
;MTSQQLSQLITLLNSLVSAITAFFANPSNANRLALLDLFNQFLIFLNSLLPSPEVNFLKQLTQSIIVLLQSPAPNLGQLSTLLQQFYSALAQFFFALDLIPVSCNSNVDPATLQLLFSLLIQLINATPGATGATGATGATGATGATGAGATGPTGPTGPTGPTG
;
A
#
# COMPACT_ATOMS: atom_id res chain seq x y z
N MET A 1 -20.20 -14.04 1.65
CA MET A 1 -19.11 -14.22 2.63
C MET A 1 -19.71 -14.81 3.90
N THR A 2 -19.11 -15.82 4.52
CA THR A 2 -19.59 -16.41 5.79
C THR A 2 -18.95 -15.74 7.02
N SER A 3 -19.50 -15.93 8.22
CA SER A 3 -18.91 -15.39 9.46
C SER A 3 -17.50 -15.92 9.72
N GLN A 4 -17.21 -17.16 9.33
CA GLN A 4 -15.86 -17.72 9.40
C GLN A 4 -14.90 -17.02 8.43
N GLN A 5 -15.33 -16.76 7.19
CA GLN A 5 -14.56 -15.99 6.22
C GLN A 5 -14.30 -14.56 6.69
N LEU A 6 -15.29 -13.93 7.35
CA LEU A 6 -15.14 -12.60 7.92
C LEU A 6 -14.11 -12.56 9.05
N SER A 7 -14.15 -13.52 9.98
CA SER A 7 -13.15 -13.64 11.04
C SER A 7 -11.75 -13.92 10.50
N GLN A 8 -11.65 -14.75 9.44
CA GLN A 8 -10.39 -15.00 8.76
C GLN A 8 -9.84 -13.74 8.09
N LEU A 9 -10.70 -12.97 7.41
CA LEU A 9 -10.33 -11.69 6.80
C LEU A 9 -9.78 -10.72 7.85
N ILE A 10 -10.49 -10.53 8.96
CA ILE A 10 -10.05 -9.65 10.06
C ILE A 10 -8.66 -10.06 10.58
N THR A 11 -8.45 -11.37 10.76
CA THR A 11 -7.17 -11.91 11.23
C THR A 11 -6.05 -11.64 10.23
N LEU A 12 -6.29 -11.89 8.94
CA LEU A 12 -5.33 -11.64 7.86
C LEU A 12 -4.97 -10.15 7.77
N LEU A 13 -5.96 -9.26 7.87
CA LEU A 13 -5.72 -7.81 7.82
C LEU A 13 -4.88 -7.33 9.01
N ASN A 14 -5.17 -7.80 10.23
CA ASN A 14 -4.34 -7.49 11.40
C ASN A 14 -2.89 -7.96 11.23
N SER A 15 -2.69 -9.20 10.75
CA SER A 15 -1.35 -9.72 10.48
C SER A 15 -0.64 -8.92 9.39
N LEU A 16 -1.35 -8.52 8.33
CA LEU A 16 -0.81 -7.67 7.26
C LEU A 16 -0.38 -6.31 7.79
N VAL A 17 -1.16 -5.65 8.65
CA VAL A 17 -0.76 -4.39 9.30
C VAL A 17 0.61 -4.57 9.96
N SER A 18 0.73 -5.57 10.84
CA SER A 18 1.99 -5.81 11.57
C SER A 18 3.17 -6.12 10.64
N ALA A 19 2.95 -6.95 9.61
CA ALA A 19 4.01 -7.35 8.70
C ALA A 19 4.46 -6.22 7.77
N ILE A 20 3.53 -5.40 7.29
CA ILE A 20 3.84 -4.22 6.48
C ILE A 20 4.67 -3.24 7.30
N THR A 21 4.25 -2.92 8.53
CA THR A 21 5.02 -2.04 9.42
C THR A 21 6.42 -2.57 9.68
N ALA A 22 6.55 -3.87 10.00
CA ALA A 22 7.85 -4.49 10.26
C ALA A 22 8.76 -4.49 9.01
N PHE A 23 8.19 -4.73 7.83
CA PHE A 23 8.93 -4.76 6.57
C PHE A 23 9.45 -3.37 6.19
N PHE A 24 8.64 -2.31 6.30
CA PHE A 24 9.10 -0.95 5.99
C PHE A 24 10.05 -0.38 7.04
N ALA A 25 9.94 -0.81 8.30
CA ALA A 25 10.92 -0.47 9.34
C ALA A 25 12.26 -1.18 9.14
N ASN A 26 12.24 -2.43 8.65
CA ASN A 26 13.43 -3.22 8.36
C ASN A 26 13.16 -4.21 7.21
N PRO A 27 13.59 -3.92 5.97
CA PRO A 27 13.33 -4.75 4.80
C PRO A 27 14.27 -5.97 4.72
N SER A 28 14.43 -6.68 5.84
CA SER A 28 15.20 -7.92 5.92
C SER A 28 14.52 -9.05 5.14
N ASN A 29 15.28 -10.07 4.73
CA ASN A 29 14.73 -11.23 4.05
C ASN A 29 13.67 -11.97 4.89
N ALA A 30 13.82 -11.97 6.23
CA ALA A 30 12.83 -12.54 7.14
C ALA A 30 11.50 -11.78 7.09
N ASN A 31 11.54 -10.45 7.20
CA ASN A 31 10.33 -9.62 7.13
C ASN A 31 9.68 -9.67 5.75
N ARG A 32 10.49 -9.73 4.67
CA ARG A 32 10.00 -9.93 3.30
C ARG A 32 9.24 -11.25 3.16
N LEU A 33 9.81 -12.35 3.66
CA LEU A 33 9.19 -13.66 3.58
C LEU A 33 7.91 -13.75 4.42
N ALA A 34 7.90 -13.16 5.62
CA ALA A 34 6.69 -13.08 6.43
C ALA A 34 5.57 -12.30 5.72
N LEU A 35 5.91 -11.17 5.08
CA LEU A 35 4.95 -10.38 4.30
C LEU A 35 4.46 -11.14 3.05
N LEU A 36 5.38 -11.81 2.34
CA LEU A 36 5.06 -12.65 1.19
C LEU A 36 4.12 -13.78 1.58
N ASP A 37 4.38 -14.47 2.69
CA ASP A 37 3.52 -15.56 3.17
C ASP A 37 2.11 -15.06 3.47
N LEU A 38 1.97 -13.92 4.15
CA LEU A 38 0.66 -13.33 4.43
C LEU A 38 -0.10 -12.91 3.16
N PHE A 39 0.57 -12.36 2.15
CA PHE A 39 -0.10 -12.09 0.87
C PHE A 39 -0.51 -13.36 0.14
N ASN A 40 0.26 -14.46 0.24
CA ASN A 40 -0.17 -15.75 -0.28
C ASN A 40 -1.39 -16.28 0.47
N GLN A 41 -1.42 -16.19 1.80
CA GLN A 41 -2.61 -16.55 2.59
C GLN A 41 -3.82 -15.69 2.23
N PHE A 42 -3.61 -14.39 1.99
CA PHE A 42 -4.66 -13.48 1.53
C PHE A 42 -5.19 -13.89 0.15
N LEU A 43 -4.32 -14.25 -0.79
CA LEU A 43 -4.73 -14.74 -2.12
C LEU A 43 -5.56 -16.04 -2.00
N ILE A 44 -5.15 -16.98 -1.14
CA ILE A 44 -5.90 -18.20 -0.85
C ILE A 44 -7.29 -17.85 -0.31
N PHE A 45 -7.37 -16.92 0.64
CA PHE A 45 -8.64 -16.42 1.16
C PHE A 45 -9.52 -15.86 0.04
N LEU A 46 -9.00 -14.97 -0.81
CA LEU A 46 -9.75 -14.41 -1.95
C LEU A 46 -10.24 -15.50 -2.91
N ASN A 47 -9.49 -16.58 -3.10
CA ASN A 47 -9.90 -17.71 -3.93
C ASN A 47 -11.04 -18.53 -3.34
N SER A 48 -11.25 -18.46 -2.02
CA SER A 48 -12.41 -19.08 -1.35
C SER A 48 -13.70 -18.26 -1.47
N LEU A 49 -13.61 -16.99 -1.89
CA LEU A 49 -14.75 -16.11 -2.05
C LEU A 49 -15.44 -16.34 -3.40
N LEU A 50 -16.74 -16.03 -3.45
CA LEU A 50 -17.46 -16.02 -4.73
C LEU A 50 -16.81 -14.98 -5.67
N PRO A 51 -16.63 -15.31 -6.96
CA PRO A 51 -16.08 -14.36 -7.93
C PRO A 51 -16.95 -13.11 -8.08
N SER A 52 -16.34 -11.95 -7.93
CA SER A 52 -16.92 -10.64 -8.24
C SER A 52 -15.84 -9.76 -8.90
N PRO A 53 -16.21 -8.65 -9.58
CA PRO A 53 -15.24 -7.71 -10.11
C PRO A 53 -14.24 -7.22 -9.05
N GLU A 54 -14.72 -6.92 -7.84
CA GLU A 54 -13.92 -6.46 -6.70
C GLU A 54 -12.95 -7.56 -6.22
N VAL A 55 -13.44 -8.79 -6.06
CA VAL A 55 -12.62 -9.95 -5.66
C VAL A 55 -11.55 -10.23 -6.72
N ASN A 56 -11.89 -10.16 -8.01
CA ASN A 56 -10.94 -10.40 -9.10
C ASN A 56 -9.86 -9.31 -9.16
N PHE A 57 -10.24 -8.04 -8.97
CA PHE A 57 -9.28 -6.94 -8.91
C PHE A 57 -8.34 -7.06 -7.71
N LEU A 58 -8.87 -7.40 -6.53
CA LEU A 58 -8.05 -7.69 -5.35
C LEU A 58 -7.09 -8.86 -5.58
N LYS A 59 -7.53 -9.94 -6.24
CA LYS A 59 -6.66 -11.06 -6.60
C LYS A 59 -5.51 -10.61 -7.49
N GLN A 60 -5.81 -9.81 -8.51
CA GLN A 60 -4.80 -9.29 -9.43
C GLN A 60 -3.76 -8.44 -8.69
N LEU A 61 -4.19 -7.49 -7.86
CA LEU A 61 -3.29 -6.64 -7.09
C LEU A 61 -2.46 -7.45 -6.08
N THR A 62 -3.10 -8.39 -5.37
CA THR A 62 -2.41 -9.31 -4.45
C THR A 62 -1.33 -10.10 -5.20
N GLN A 63 -1.63 -10.61 -6.38
CA GLN A 63 -0.68 -11.35 -7.20
C GLN A 63 0.49 -10.47 -7.66
N SER A 64 0.23 -9.22 -8.05
CA SER A 64 1.29 -8.26 -8.41
C SER A 64 2.21 -7.97 -7.22
N ILE A 65 1.65 -7.84 -6.01
CA ILE A 65 2.43 -7.65 -4.78
C ILE A 65 3.28 -8.89 -4.48
N ILE A 66 2.71 -10.10 -4.60
CA ILE A 66 3.42 -11.37 -4.42
C ILE A 66 4.62 -11.44 -5.37
N VAL A 67 4.42 -11.19 -6.66
CA VAL A 67 5.49 -11.23 -7.67
C VAL A 67 6.60 -10.24 -7.34
N LEU A 68 6.25 -9.02 -6.93
CA LEU A 68 7.24 -8.04 -6.53
C LEU A 68 8.03 -8.49 -5.30
N LEU A 69 7.35 -9.03 -4.29
CA LEU A 69 7.95 -9.52 -3.05
C LEU A 69 8.76 -10.81 -3.23
N GLN A 70 8.58 -11.58 -4.31
CA GLN A 70 9.43 -12.72 -4.64
C GLN A 70 10.87 -12.29 -4.96
N SER A 71 11.08 -11.06 -5.43
CA SER A 71 12.42 -10.50 -5.63
C SER A 71 13.17 -10.43 -4.29
N PRO A 72 14.46 -10.84 -4.24
CA PRO A 72 15.30 -10.68 -3.04
C PRO A 72 15.43 -9.23 -2.59
N ALA A 73 15.31 -8.27 -3.51
CA ALA A 73 15.33 -6.83 -3.28
C ALA A 73 14.17 -6.17 -4.04
N PRO A 74 12.95 -6.13 -3.46
CA PRO A 74 11.80 -5.51 -4.11
C PRO A 74 11.98 -3.99 -4.21
N ASN A 75 11.49 -3.39 -5.29
CA ASN A 75 11.44 -1.92 -5.40
C ASN A 75 10.36 -1.37 -4.45
N LEU A 76 10.80 -0.67 -3.40
CA LEU A 76 9.90 -0.17 -2.35
C LEU A 76 8.92 0.90 -2.84
N GLY A 77 9.29 1.67 -3.86
CA GLY A 77 8.39 2.64 -4.50
C GLY A 77 7.26 1.95 -5.26
N GLN A 78 7.60 0.94 -6.06
CA GLN A 78 6.59 0.12 -6.76
C GLN A 78 5.69 -0.64 -5.77
N LEU A 79 6.27 -1.15 -4.67
CA LEU A 79 5.51 -1.82 -3.62
C LEU A 79 4.52 -0.85 -2.96
N SER A 80 4.96 0.36 -2.62
CA SER A 80 4.07 1.38 -2.06
C SER A 80 2.91 1.71 -3.00
N THR A 81 3.17 1.88 -4.30
CA THR A 81 2.12 2.11 -5.30
C THR A 81 1.12 0.95 -5.39
N LEU A 82 1.61 -0.30 -5.40
CA LEU A 82 0.74 -1.47 -5.43
C LEU A 82 -0.10 -1.61 -4.16
N LEU A 83 0.49 -1.32 -2.99
CA LEU A 83 -0.22 -1.34 -1.71
C LEU A 83 -1.31 -0.26 -1.67
N GLN A 84 -1.05 0.94 -2.18
CA GLN A 84 -2.07 2.01 -2.29
C GLN A 84 -3.26 1.60 -3.18
N GLN A 85 -2.99 0.95 -4.32
CA GLN A 85 -4.04 0.40 -5.17
C GLN A 85 -4.81 -0.72 -4.46
N PHE A 86 -4.10 -1.59 -3.74
CA PHE A 86 -4.70 -2.66 -2.95
C PHE A 86 -5.62 -2.12 -1.86
N TYR A 87 -5.22 -1.07 -1.13
CA TYR A 87 -6.07 -0.42 -0.12
C TYR A 87 -7.33 0.21 -0.72
N SER A 88 -7.21 0.85 -1.89
CA SER A 88 -8.36 1.39 -2.62
C SER A 88 -9.33 0.27 -3.03
N ALA A 89 -8.81 -0.83 -3.56
CA ALA A 89 -9.61 -2.00 -3.93
C ALA A 89 -10.27 -2.67 -2.71
N LEU A 90 -9.55 -2.71 -1.57
CA LEU A 90 -10.06 -3.27 -0.31
C LEU A 90 -11.22 -2.43 0.21
N ALA A 91 -11.12 -1.10 0.12
CA ALA A 91 -12.22 -0.19 0.49
C ALA A 91 -13.47 -0.46 -0.36
N GLN A 92 -13.31 -0.59 -1.68
CA GLN A 92 -14.42 -0.91 -2.59
C GLN A 92 -15.03 -2.28 -2.29
N PHE A 93 -14.20 -3.27 -1.97
CA PHE A 93 -14.66 -4.58 -1.54
C PHE A 93 -15.49 -4.48 -0.24
N PHE A 94 -15.07 -3.69 0.76
CA PHE A 94 -15.84 -3.49 1.98
C PHE A 94 -17.20 -2.83 1.74
N PHE A 95 -17.27 -1.86 0.83
CA PHE A 95 -18.55 -1.29 0.40
C PHE A 95 -19.43 -2.33 -0.33
N ALA A 96 -18.83 -3.19 -1.15
CA ALA A 96 -19.57 -4.23 -1.86
C ALA A 96 -20.12 -5.32 -0.92
N LEU A 97 -19.56 -5.51 0.28
CA LEU A 97 -20.11 -6.42 1.28
C LEU A 97 -21.52 -6.01 1.76
N ASP A 98 -21.88 -4.73 1.65
CA ASP A 98 -23.19 -4.18 2.04
C ASP A 98 -24.28 -4.37 0.95
N LEU A 99 -23.87 -4.53 -0.32
CA LEU A 99 -24.76 -4.61 -1.48
C LEU A 99 -25.16 -6.04 -1.88
N ILE A 100 -24.61 -7.06 -1.23
CA ILE A 100 -25.06 -8.44 -1.44
C ILE A 100 -26.39 -8.59 -0.68
N PRO A 101 -27.53 -8.92 -1.32
CA PRO A 101 -28.72 -9.35 -0.60
C PRO A 101 -28.37 -10.65 0.11
N VAL A 102 -27.87 -10.52 1.34
CA VAL A 102 -27.67 -11.63 2.24
C VAL A 102 -29.06 -12.19 2.48
N SER A 103 -29.29 -13.40 1.98
CA SER A 103 -30.44 -14.22 2.32
C SER A 103 -30.77 -14.06 3.80
N CYS A 104 -31.94 -13.48 4.06
CA CYS A 104 -32.61 -13.27 5.34
C CYS A 104 -31.81 -13.73 6.58
N ASN A 105 -31.18 -12.78 7.29
CA ASN A 105 -30.48 -12.91 8.60
C ASN A 105 -28.94 -13.00 8.60
N SER A 106 -28.21 -12.03 8.03
CA SER A 106 -26.86 -11.64 8.50
C SER A 106 -26.41 -10.38 7.78
N ASN A 107 -26.96 -9.22 8.14
CA ASN A 107 -26.30 -7.96 7.81
C ASN A 107 -24.91 -8.01 8.45
N VAL A 108 -23.84 -7.68 7.72
CA VAL A 108 -22.54 -7.46 8.36
C VAL A 108 -22.79 -6.39 9.42
N ASP A 109 -22.62 -6.74 10.69
CA ASP A 109 -22.94 -5.83 11.78
C ASP A 109 -22.16 -4.50 11.58
N PRO A 110 -22.79 -3.33 11.76
CA PRO A 110 -22.13 -2.05 11.58
C PRO A 110 -20.80 -1.92 12.34
N ALA A 111 -20.65 -2.54 13.51
CA ALA A 111 -19.40 -2.54 14.25
C ALA A 111 -18.30 -3.35 13.55
N THR A 112 -18.67 -4.40 12.81
CA THR A 112 -17.71 -5.19 12.03
C THR A 112 -17.21 -4.42 10.81
N LEU A 113 -18.08 -3.69 10.12
CA LEU A 113 -17.64 -2.78 9.05
C LEU A 113 -16.73 -1.68 9.59
N GLN A 114 -17.06 -1.10 10.74
CA GLN A 114 -16.19 -0.12 11.41
C GLN A 114 -14.81 -0.72 11.74
N LEU A 115 -14.74 -1.96 12.21
CA LEU A 115 -13.48 -2.65 12.46
C LEU A 115 -12.67 -2.84 11.16
N LEU A 116 -13.32 -3.29 10.08
CA LEU A 116 -12.65 -3.45 8.78
C LEU A 116 -12.09 -2.13 8.26
N PHE A 117 -12.85 -1.04 8.33
CA PHE A 117 -12.37 0.29 7.97
C PHE A 117 -11.24 0.77 8.90
N SER A 118 -11.32 0.48 10.20
CA SER A 118 -10.23 0.79 11.14
C SER A 118 -8.93 0.09 10.76
N LEU A 119 -9.00 -1.20 10.40
CA LEU A 119 -7.85 -1.97 9.92
C LEU A 119 -7.31 -1.45 8.59
N LEU A 120 -8.18 -1.02 7.67
CA LEU A 120 -7.77 -0.37 6.44
C LEU A 120 -6.97 0.91 6.70
N ILE A 121 -7.43 1.76 7.62
CA ILE A 121 -6.69 2.96 8.01
C ILE A 121 -5.33 2.61 8.62
N GLN A 122 -5.26 1.58 9.46
CA GLN A 122 -3.99 1.10 9.99
C GLN A 122 -3.04 0.60 8.89
N LEU A 123 -3.56 -0.12 7.89
CA LEU A 123 -2.78 -0.57 6.72
C LEU A 123 -2.21 0.61 5.95
N ILE A 124 -3.02 1.64 5.70
CA ILE A 124 -2.59 2.87 5.00
C ILE A 124 -1.48 3.56 5.78
N ASN A 125 -1.59 3.65 7.11
CA ASN A 125 -0.58 4.27 7.97
C ASN A 125 0.69 3.41 8.12
N ALA A 126 0.58 2.09 7.92
CA ALA A 126 1.71 1.16 8.01
C ALA A 126 2.67 1.30 6.81
N THR A 127 2.16 1.74 5.66
CA THR A 127 3.01 2.15 4.53
C THR A 127 3.49 3.57 4.74
N PRO A 128 4.81 3.83 4.73
CA PRO A 128 5.28 5.20 4.58
C PRO A 128 4.61 5.76 3.33
N GLY A 129 3.84 6.84 3.50
CA GLY A 129 3.27 7.55 2.37
C GLY A 129 4.40 7.87 1.39
N ALA A 130 4.08 7.95 0.10
CA ALA A 130 4.92 8.77 -0.74
C ALA A 130 4.87 10.17 -0.12
N THR A 131 5.85 10.52 0.72
CA THR A 131 6.17 11.93 0.96
C THR A 131 6.32 12.47 -0.45
N GLY A 132 5.32 13.23 -0.92
CA GLY A 132 5.32 13.75 -2.28
C GLY A 132 6.70 14.31 -2.52
N ALA A 133 7.36 13.88 -3.60
CA ALA A 133 8.80 14.05 -3.78
C ALA A 133 9.21 15.43 -3.25
N THR A 134 9.94 15.47 -2.13
CA THR A 134 10.54 16.72 -1.68
C THR A 134 11.32 17.20 -2.89
N GLY A 135 10.85 18.28 -3.53
CA GLY A 135 11.43 18.76 -4.78
C GLY A 135 12.93 18.82 -4.59
N ALA A 136 13.69 18.19 -5.50
CA ALA A 136 15.13 18.07 -5.38
C ALA A 136 15.68 19.44 -4.96
N THR A 137 16.32 19.51 -3.79
CA THR A 137 17.03 20.72 -3.37
C THR A 137 17.97 21.06 -4.52
N GLY A 138 17.73 22.19 -5.19
CA GLY A 138 18.48 22.59 -6.37
C GLY A 138 19.98 22.49 -6.05
N ALA A 139 20.73 21.81 -6.91
CA ALA A 139 22.16 21.63 -6.72
C ALA A 139 22.80 22.99 -6.40
N THR A 140 23.47 23.09 -5.26
CA THR A 140 24.29 24.26 -4.94
C THR A 140 25.28 24.46 -6.07
N GLY A 141 25.21 25.60 -6.75
CA GLY A 141 26.07 25.91 -7.89
C GLY A 141 27.54 25.73 -7.49
N ALA A 142 28.32 25.07 -8.34
CA ALA A 142 29.73 24.83 -8.09
C ALA A 142 30.45 26.15 -7.78
N THR A 143 31.15 26.19 -6.64
CA THR A 143 32.07 27.28 -6.32
C THR A 143 33.07 27.40 -7.45
N GLY A 144 33.06 28.53 -8.17
CA GLY A 144 34.00 28.79 -9.26
C GLY A 144 35.43 28.72 -8.74
N ALA A 145 36.29 28.00 -9.47
CA ALA A 145 37.72 27.94 -9.18
C ALA A 145 38.28 29.37 -9.11
N THR A 146 38.91 29.71 -7.98
CA THR A 146 39.61 30.97 -7.82
C THR A 146 40.84 30.97 -8.70
N GLY A 147 40.70 31.57 -9.89
CA GLY A 147 41.78 31.90 -10.81
C GLY A 147 41.38 33.16 -11.57
N ALA A 148 42.22 34.19 -11.51
CA ALA A 148 41.92 35.55 -11.92
C ALA A 148 41.31 35.68 -13.34
N GLY A 149 40.13 36.31 -13.44
CA GLY A 149 39.60 36.85 -14.70
C GLY A 149 38.09 36.71 -14.90
N ALA A 150 37.33 37.77 -14.60
CA ALA A 150 35.93 38.04 -14.98
C ALA A 150 34.81 37.16 -14.38
N THR A 151 33.86 37.83 -13.72
CA THR A 151 32.67 37.34 -13.02
C THR A 151 31.76 36.46 -13.90
N GLY A 152 31.46 35.23 -13.45
CA GLY A 152 30.43 34.38 -14.07
C GLY A 152 29.01 34.87 -13.71
N PRO A 153 28.02 34.73 -14.61
CA PRO A 153 26.66 35.19 -14.35
C PRO A 153 26.00 34.44 -13.19
N THR A 154 25.20 35.16 -12.39
CA THR A 154 24.33 34.58 -11.35
C THR A 154 23.41 33.53 -11.96
N GLY A 155 23.37 32.34 -11.38
CA GLY A 155 22.49 31.25 -11.84
C GLY A 155 21.00 31.62 -11.74
N PRO A 156 20.13 31.08 -12.63
CA PRO A 156 18.71 31.42 -12.62
C PRO A 156 18.05 30.93 -11.33
N THR A 157 17.13 31.75 -10.79
CA THR A 157 16.23 31.35 -9.71
C THR A 157 15.39 30.16 -10.17
N GLY A 158 15.35 29.09 -9.35
CA GLY A 158 14.54 27.90 -9.65
C GLY A 158 13.04 28.22 -9.71
N PRO A 159 12.25 27.47 -10.51
CA PRO A 159 10.82 27.73 -10.63
C PRO A 159 10.10 27.49 -9.29
N THR A 160 9.18 28.38 -8.94
CA THR A 160 8.22 28.18 -7.85
C THR A 160 7.34 26.98 -8.18
N GLY A 161 7.23 26.00 -7.27
CA GLY A 161 6.36 24.83 -7.45
C GLY A 161 4.88 25.23 -7.59
N PRO A 162 4.05 24.41 -8.26
CA PRO A 162 2.63 24.72 -8.41
C PRO A 162 1.93 24.69 -7.04
N THR A 163 1.08 25.68 -6.80
CA THR A 163 0.16 25.69 -5.66
C THR A 163 -0.91 24.64 -5.87
N GLY A 164 -0.99 23.68 -4.95
CA GLY A 164 -2.08 22.71 -4.83
C GLY A 164 -2.44 22.54 -3.36
#